data_AF-A0A1Q5P899-F1
#
_entry.id   AF-A0A1Q5P899-F1
#
_cell.length_a   1.000
_cell.length_b   1.000
_cell.length_c   1.000
_cell.angle_alpha   90.00
_cell.angle_beta   90.00
_cell.angle_gamma   90.00
#
_symmetry.space_group_name_H-M   'P 1'
#
loop_
_entity.id
_entity.type
_entity.pdbx_description
1 polymer ?
#
loop_
_entity_poly.entity_id
_entity_poly.type
_entity_poly.pdbx_seq_one_letter_code
_entity_poly.pdbx_strand_id
1 'polypeptide(L)'
;MKNIPIHFFTFLMVVLGLSSCRNDGATPIRNIKAGPTLLRAQAGGGSCENHTYFYNNEQKNLGSVFTKQVLVVFASGLSAGEEAAAVAAYGFVQGKNGQVGSNSAILHNIELVDGLNCKQVEKAIELLAADPAITYVAPYFMNGDGLLGISNEAIVTVQEGGEDALDAYAAEYGAEVLMPLSGQTYLVRVDKHSSGNALELANFLKSKAGVAHAEPDFIVSAEVPVAGEKRGGGNASR
;
A
#
# COMPACT_ATOMS: atom_id res chain seq x y z
N MET A 1 -43.48 -61.51 39.55
CA MET A 1 -42.71 -61.74 38.31
C MET A 1 -43.31 -60.85 37.22
N LYS A 2 -42.59 -59.82 36.79
CA LYS A 2 -43.04 -58.87 35.76
C LYS A 2 -41.87 -58.68 34.79
N ASN A 3 -42.05 -59.17 33.56
CA ASN A 3 -41.01 -59.18 32.53
C ASN A 3 -40.88 -57.79 31.92
N ILE A 4 -39.68 -57.20 32.04
CA ILE A 4 -39.32 -55.92 31.43
C ILE A 4 -38.72 -56.24 30.04
N PRO A 5 -39.28 -55.72 28.94
CA PRO A 5 -38.78 -56.02 27.60
C PRO A 5 -37.49 -55.25 27.30
N ILE A 6 -36.41 -56.00 27.08
CA ILE A 6 -35.02 -55.54 26.87
C ILE A 6 -34.80 -54.87 25.49
N HIS A 7 -35.80 -54.86 24.61
CA HIS A 7 -35.66 -54.37 23.24
C HIS A 7 -35.64 -52.84 23.08
N PHE A 8 -35.99 -52.06 24.10
CA PHE A 8 -36.04 -50.60 23.98
C PHE A 8 -34.65 -49.93 24.10
N PHE A 9 -33.70 -50.58 24.77
CA PHE A 9 -32.38 -49.99 25.01
C PHE A 9 -31.41 -50.12 23.83
N THR A 10 -31.61 -51.10 22.95
CA THR A 10 -30.70 -51.34 21.81
C THR A 10 -30.91 -50.35 20.66
N PHE A 11 -32.09 -49.75 20.54
CA PHE A 11 -32.38 -48.78 19.48
C PHE A 11 -31.81 -47.38 19.78
N LEU A 12 -31.68 -47.01 21.06
CA LEU A 12 -31.19 -45.69 21.48
C LEU A 12 -29.67 -45.51 21.28
N MET A 13 -28.89 -46.60 21.34
CA MET A 13 -27.43 -46.56 21.13
C MET A 13 -27.01 -46.43 19.65
N VAL A 14 -27.86 -46.82 18.70
CA VAL A 14 -27.53 -46.74 17.26
C VAL A 14 -27.72 -45.31 16.71
N VAL A 15 -28.60 -44.51 17.31
CA VAL A 15 -28.86 -43.12 16.87
C VAL A 15 -27.73 -42.15 17.29
N LEU A 16 -27.02 -42.44 18.39
CA LEU A 16 -25.93 -41.60 18.88
C LEU A 16 -24.58 -41.81 18.13
N GLY A 17 -24.45 -42.87 17.33
CA GLY A 17 -23.23 -43.16 16.56
C GLY A 17 -23.12 -42.45 15.20
N LEU A 18 -24.22 -41.87 14.69
CA LEU A 18 -24.27 -41.27 13.35
C LEU A 18 -24.31 -39.73 13.36
N SER A 19 -24.22 -39.09 14.53
CA SER A 19 -24.29 -37.62 14.65
C SER A 19 -22.92 -36.93 14.66
N SER A 20 -21.83 -37.64 14.37
CA SER A 20 -20.50 -37.05 14.22
C SER A 20 -20.22 -36.66 12.77
N CYS A 21 -21.11 -35.87 12.17
CA CYS A 21 -20.69 -34.99 11.09
C CYS A 21 -19.82 -33.91 11.74
N ARG A 22 -18.49 -34.15 11.78
CA ARG A 22 -17.53 -33.05 11.88
C ARG A 22 -17.83 -32.16 10.69
N ASN A 23 -18.55 -31.08 10.95
CA ASN A 23 -18.63 -29.97 10.01
C ASN A 23 -17.20 -29.42 10.00
N ASP A 24 -16.37 -29.96 9.11
CA ASP A 24 -15.11 -29.34 8.71
C ASP A 24 -15.52 -27.93 8.31
N GLY A 25 -15.32 -26.99 9.22
CA GLY A 25 -15.77 -25.62 9.07
C GLY A 25 -15.15 -25.10 7.79
N ALA A 26 -15.97 -25.06 6.72
CA ALA A 26 -15.60 -24.43 5.49
C ALA A 26 -15.05 -23.07 5.89
N THR A 27 -13.77 -22.85 5.62
CA THR A 27 -13.14 -21.57 5.93
C THR A 27 -14.04 -20.50 5.32
N PRO A 28 -14.37 -19.43 6.08
CA PRO A 28 -15.26 -18.40 5.58
C PRO A 28 -14.81 -18.00 4.19
N ILE A 29 -15.70 -18.06 3.19
CA ILE A 29 -15.40 -17.66 1.83
C ILE A 29 -14.91 -16.22 1.91
N ARG A 30 -13.59 -16.04 1.77
CA ARG A 30 -13.00 -14.71 1.73
C ARG A 30 -13.41 -14.13 0.38
N ASN A 31 -14.16 -13.03 0.41
CA ASN A 31 -14.47 -12.26 -0.79
C ASN A 31 -13.19 -11.57 -1.27
N ILE A 32 -12.38 -12.29 -2.03
CA ILE A 32 -11.16 -11.77 -2.64
C ILE A 32 -11.56 -10.87 -3.82
N LYS A 33 -11.26 -9.57 -3.73
CA LYS A 33 -11.51 -8.57 -4.77
C LYS A 33 -10.64 -8.83 -6.01
N ALA A 34 -9.38 -9.18 -5.81
CA ALA A 34 -8.43 -9.48 -6.88
C ALA A 34 -7.29 -10.36 -6.37
N GLY A 35 -6.88 -11.37 -7.15
CA GLY A 35 -5.75 -12.25 -6.82
C GLY A 35 -4.62 -12.19 -7.87
N PRO A 36 -3.50 -12.90 -7.65
CA PRO A 36 -2.33 -12.86 -8.52
C PRO A 36 -2.61 -13.31 -9.96
N THR A 37 -3.53 -14.25 -10.15
CA THR A 37 -3.97 -14.70 -11.47
C THR A 37 -4.68 -13.59 -12.24
N LEU A 38 -5.50 -12.78 -11.55
CA LEU A 38 -6.17 -11.63 -12.17
C LEU A 38 -5.15 -10.53 -12.52
N LEU A 39 -4.19 -10.26 -11.63
CA LEU A 39 -3.09 -9.34 -11.95
C LEU A 39 -2.33 -9.78 -13.20
N ARG A 40 -1.96 -11.06 -13.31
CA ARG A 40 -1.30 -11.59 -14.51
C ARG A 40 -2.10 -11.37 -15.78
N ALA A 41 -3.41 -11.59 -15.73
CA ALA A 41 -4.28 -11.42 -16.88
C ALA A 41 -4.43 -9.93 -17.28
N GLN A 42 -4.37 -9.01 -16.33
CA GLN A 42 -4.63 -7.57 -16.55
C GLN A 42 -3.37 -6.72 -16.75
N ALA A 43 -2.22 -7.15 -16.24
CA ALA A 43 -0.97 -6.38 -16.28
C ALA A 43 -0.32 -6.31 -17.68
N GLY A 44 -0.78 -7.14 -18.63
CA GLY A 44 -0.20 -7.21 -19.96
C GLY A 44 1.20 -7.86 -19.99
N GLY A 45 1.83 -7.85 -21.17
CA GLY A 45 3.12 -8.52 -21.44
C GLY A 45 4.27 -7.59 -21.85
N GLY A 46 4.22 -6.31 -21.50
CA GLY A 46 5.22 -5.30 -21.89
C GLY A 46 6.45 -5.23 -20.97
N SER A 47 7.44 -4.42 -21.37
CA SER A 47 8.59 -4.09 -20.53
C SER A 47 8.19 -3.20 -19.35
N CYS A 48 8.92 -3.32 -18.23
CA CYS A 48 8.74 -2.44 -17.08
C CYS A 48 8.97 -0.98 -17.46
N GLU A 49 8.20 -0.08 -16.86
CA GLU A 49 8.51 1.35 -16.96
C GLU A 49 9.76 1.67 -16.13
N ASN A 50 10.52 2.65 -16.59
CA ASN A 50 11.66 3.19 -15.88
C ASN A 50 11.31 4.56 -15.33
N HIS A 51 11.24 4.69 -14.01
CA HIS A 51 10.83 5.91 -13.34
C HIS A 51 12.02 6.83 -13.07
N THR A 52 11.78 8.14 -13.17
CA THR A 52 12.81 9.15 -12.93
C THR A 52 12.22 10.36 -12.23
N TYR A 53 13.06 11.11 -11.53
CA TYR A 53 12.74 12.42 -10.97
C TYR A 53 13.88 13.40 -11.22
N PHE A 54 13.70 14.67 -10.87
CA PHE A 54 14.74 15.69 -10.99
C PHE A 54 15.22 16.16 -9.62
N TYR A 55 16.54 16.18 -9.43
CA TYR A 55 17.20 16.75 -8.26
C TYR A 55 18.29 17.71 -8.70
N ASN A 56 18.25 18.98 -8.27
CA ASN A 56 19.22 20.00 -8.70
C ASN A 56 19.39 20.08 -10.23
N ASN A 57 18.26 20.04 -10.97
CA ASN A 57 18.21 19.98 -12.43
C ASN A 57 18.84 18.74 -13.09
N GLU A 58 19.26 17.75 -12.30
CA GLU A 58 19.78 16.47 -12.78
C GLU A 58 18.67 15.41 -12.75
N GLN A 59 18.51 14.67 -13.86
CA GLN A 59 17.59 13.54 -13.88
C GLN A 59 18.18 12.38 -13.09
N LYS A 60 17.46 11.93 -12.06
CA LYS A 60 17.79 10.77 -11.26
C LYS A 60 16.94 9.58 -11.68
N ASN A 61 17.58 8.43 -11.87
CA ASN A 61 16.92 7.20 -12.27
C ASN A 61 16.55 6.37 -11.03
N LEU A 62 15.27 6.00 -10.91
CA LEU A 62 14.74 5.13 -9.86
C LEU A 62 14.65 3.65 -10.31
N GLY A 63 14.79 3.39 -11.60
CA GLY A 63 14.58 2.06 -12.17
C GLY A 63 13.10 1.70 -12.26
N SER A 64 12.82 0.40 -12.21
CA SER A 64 11.46 -0.12 -12.16
C SER A 64 10.99 -0.33 -10.73
N VAL A 65 9.67 -0.36 -10.53
CA VAL A 65 9.06 -0.56 -9.21
C VAL A 65 9.54 -1.86 -8.55
N PHE A 66 9.81 -1.78 -7.25
CA PHE A 66 10.15 -2.91 -6.41
C PHE A 66 8.92 -3.80 -6.22
N THR A 67 9.09 -5.12 -6.41
CA THR A 67 7.95 -6.00 -6.64
C THR A 67 7.36 -6.65 -5.38
N LYS A 68 7.95 -6.40 -4.21
CA LYS A 68 7.56 -7.07 -2.96
C LYS A 68 6.78 -6.21 -1.98
N GLN A 69 6.71 -4.90 -2.20
CA GLN A 69 5.95 -4.03 -1.30
C GLN A 69 5.52 -2.73 -1.97
N VAL A 70 4.46 -2.16 -1.42
CA VAL A 70 3.95 -0.82 -1.75
C VAL A 70 3.69 -0.04 -0.47
N LEU A 71 3.64 1.28 -0.59
CA LEU A 71 3.17 2.18 0.46
C LEU A 71 1.68 2.43 0.32
N VAL A 72 0.96 2.44 1.44
CA VAL A 72 -0.48 2.76 1.49
C VAL A 72 -0.76 3.75 2.62
N VAL A 73 -1.62 4.72 2.37
CA VAL A 73 -2.30 5.50 3.42
C VAL A 73 -3.77 5.10 3.44
N PHE A 74 -4.27 4.81 4.62
CA PHE A 74 -5.68 4.47 4.84
C PHE A 74 -6.53 5.72 5.07
N ALA A 75 -7.82 5.60 4.77
CA ALA A 75 -8.81 6.60 5.14
C ALA A 75 -8.83 6.79 6.66
N SER A 76 -9.06 8.04 7.09
CA SER A 76 -9.12 8.38 8.50
C SER A 76 -10.28 7.67 9.21
N GLY A 77 -10.10 7.38 10.50
CA GLY A 77 -11.13 6.77 11.35
C GLY A 77 -11.24 5.25 11.26
N LEU A 78 -10.48 4.60 10.38
CA LEU A 78 -10.39 3.13 10.37
C LEU A 78 -9.60 2.62 11.57
N SER A 79 -10.08 1.53 12.16
CA SER A 79 -9.34 0.75 13.14
C SER A 79 -8.27 -0.11 12.47
N ALA A 80 -7.25 -0.51 13.22
CA ALA A 80 -6.20 -1.40 12.72
C ALA A 80 -6.74 -2.73 12.12
N GLY A 81 -7.88 -3.20 12.62
CA GLY A 81 -8.58 -4.39 12.09
C GLY A 81 -9.28 -4.12 10.75
N GLU A 82 -9.87 -2.94 10.58
CA GLU A 82 -10.49 -2.53 9.31
C GLU A 82 -9.43 -2.29 8.23
N GLU A 83 -8.31 -1.64 8.56
CA GLU A 83 -7.16 -1.51 7.66
C GLU A 83 -6.65 -2.88 7.19
N ALA A 84 -6.48 -3.83 8.13
CA ALA A 84 -6.02 -5.17 7.81
C ALA A 84 -7.04 -5.92 6.93
N ALA A 85 -8.34 -5.75 7.21
CA ALA A 85 -9.40 -6.34 6.41
C ALA A 85 -9.46 -5.75 4.99
N ALA A 86 -9.23 -4.45 4.85
CA ALA A 86 -9.21 -3.76 3.55
C ALA A 86 -8.15 -4.37 2.62
N VAL A 87 -6.91 -4.51 3.10
CA VAL A 87 -5.83 -5.07 2.26
C VAL A 87 -5.89 -6.59 2.13
N ALA A 88 -6.40 -7.32 3.14
CA ALA A 88 -6.58 -8.77 3.07
C ALA A 88 -7.62 -9.22 2.04
N ALA A 89 -8.46 -8.30 1.55
CA ALA A 89 -9.37 -8.56 0.44
C ALA A 89 -8.64 -8.75 -0.90
N TYR A 90 -7.35 -8.44 -0.98
CA TYR A 90 -6.53 -8.58 -2.18
C TYR A 90 -5.59 -9.77 -2.03
N GLY A 91 -5.79 -10.83 -2.83
CA GLY A 91 -5.02 -12.07 -2.77
C GLY A 91 -3.56 -11.94 -3.22
N PHE A 92 -3.14 -10.77 -3.69
CA PHE A 92 -1.74 -10.43 -3.96
C PHE A 92 -1.06 -9.71 -2.79
N VAL A 93 -1.79 -9.42 -1.71
CA VAL A 93 -1.25 -8.87 -0.46
C VAL A 93 -1.00 -10.00 0.52
N GLN A 94 0.20 -10.04 1.09
CA GLN A 94 0.58 -10.94 2.17
C GLN A 94 0.23 -10.36 3.54
N GLY A 95 0.41 -9.06 3.74
CA GLY A 95 0.07 -8.39 5.00
C GLY A 95 0.66 -6.98 5.12
N LYS A 96 0.63 -6.44 6.34
CA LYS A 96 1.30 -5.18 6.72
C LYS A 96 2.69 -5.49 7.29
N ASN A 97 3.72 -4.78 6.83
CA ASN A 97 5.11 -4.90 7.29
C ASN A 97 5.64 -3.59 7.92
N GLY A 98 4.92 -3.11 8.93
CA GLY A 98 5.24 -1.88 9.65
C GLY A 98 4.57 -0.64 9.08
N GLN A 99 4.88 0.50 9.70
CA GLN A 99 4.38 1.81 9.32
C GLN A 99 5.43 2.87 9.62
N VAL A 100 5.36 3.99 8.92
CA VAL A 100 6.21 5.17 9.09
C VAL A 100 5.31 6.40 9.10
N GLY A 101 5.57 7.33 10.01
CA GLY A 101 4.89 8.63 10.00
C GLY A 101 5.60 9.59 9.04
N SER A 102 4.82 10.33 8.25
CA SER A 102 5.27 11.55 7.59
C SER A 102 4.66 12.78 8.29
N ASN A 103 4.83 13.97 7.71
CA ASN A 103 4.23 15.19 8.26
C ASN A 103 2.71 15.21 8.10
N SER A 104 2.17 14.48 7.12
CA SER A 104 0.76 14.54 6.74
C SER A 104 -0.02 13.24 6.88
N ALA A 105 0.65 12.10 7.07
CA ALA A 105 -0.01 10.80 7.16
C ALA A 105 0.81 9.74 7.90
N ILE A 106 0.15 8.63 8.26
CA ILE A 106 0.82 7.37 8.60
C ILE A 106 0.81 6.51 7.33
N LEU A 107 2.00 6.19 6.82
CA LEU A 107 2.18 5.32 5.69
C LEU A 107 2.44 3.89 6.17
N HIS A 108 1.72 2.94 5.59
CA HIS A 108 1.83 1.53 5.90
C HIS A 108 2.54 0.79 4.78
N ASN A 109 3.52 -0.03 5.15
CA ASN A 109 4.18 -0.91 4.20
C ASN A 109 3.29 -2.12 3.98
N ILE A 110 2.83 -2.33 2.76
CA ILE A 110 2.04 -3.49 2.39
C ILE A 110 2.94 -4.48 1.68
N GLU A 111 3.13 -5.65 2.28
CA GLU A 111 3.89 -6.75 1.71
C GLU A 111 3.05 -7.43 0.63
N LEU A 112 3.64 -7.63 -0.54
CA LEU A 112 3.05 -8.33 -1.67
C LEU A 112 3.54 -9.77 -1.72
N VAL A 113 2.76 -10.64 -2.34
CA VAL A 113 3.17 -12.02 -2.58
C VAL A 113 4.39 -12.09 -3.50
N ASP A 114 5.23 -13.11 -3.31
CA ASP A 114 6.39 -13.34 -4.16
C ASP A 114 6.04 -13.65 -5.63
N GLY A 115 6.98 -13.35 -6.52
CA GLY A 115 6.88 -13.69 -7.95
C GLY A 115 6.06 -12.71 -8.79
N LEU A 116 5.67 -11.56 -8.22
CA LEU A 116 5.13 -10.46 -9.00
C LEU A 116 6.23 -9.79 -9.83
N ASN A 117 5.87 -9.34 -11.03
CA ASN A 117 6.70 -8.44 -11.83
C ASN A 117 6.25 -6.99 -11.67
N CYS A 118 7.05 -6.05 -12.17
CA CYS A 118 6.78 -4.61 -12.13
C CYS A 118 5.36 -4.24 -12.62
N LYS A 119 4.89 -4.80 -13.75
CA LYS A 119 3.57 -4.50 -14.32
C LYS A 119 2.43 -5.01 -13.45
N GLN A 120 2.62 -6.15 -12.79
CA GLN A 120 1.65 -6.66 -11.82
C GLN A 120 1.61 -5.80 -10.57
N VAL A 121 2.73 -5.22 -10.15
CA VAL A 121 2.77 -4.28 -9.03
C VAL A 121 2.13 -2.94 -9.40
N GLU A 122 2.43 -2.38 -10.57
CA GLU A 122 1.73 -1.21 -11.11
C GLU A 122 0.21 -1.46 -11.14
N LYS A 123 -0.22 -2.64 -11.61
CA LYS A 123 -1.64 -3.00 -11.60
C LYS A 123 -2.21 -3.19 -10.18
N ALA A 124 -1.42 -3.73 -9.25
CA ALA A 124 -1.80 -3.83 -7.85
C ALA A 124 -2.01 -2.45 -7.21
N ILE A 125 -1.15 -1.48 -7.53
CA ILE A 125 -1.25 -0.09 -7.08
C ILE A 125 -2.57 0.52 -7.57
N GLU A 126 -2.93 0.34 -8.85
CA GLU A 126 -4.22 0.82 -9.39
C GLU A 126 -5.41 0.23 -8.63
N LEU A 127 -5.39 -1.09 -8.38
CA LEU A 127 -6.50 -1.79 -7.71
C LEU A 127 -6.63 -1.42 -6.22
N LEU A 128 -5.51 -1.13 -5.56
CA LEU A 128 -5.50 -0.63 -4.19
C LEU A 128 -5.96 0.83 -4.14
N ALA A 129 -5.52 1.68 -5.07
CA ALA A 129 -5.93 3.09 -5.13
C ALA A 129 -7.44 3.26 -5.35
N ALA A 130 -8.06 2.31 -6.05
CA ALA A 130 -9.51 2.26 -6.24
C ALA A 130 -10.30 1.86 -4.96
N ASP A 131 -9.66 1.33 -3.92
CA ASP A 131 -10.35 0.95 -2.68
C ASP A 131 -10.79 2.21 -1.91
N PRO A 132 -12.06 2.34 -1.47
CA PRO A 132 -12.49 3.46 -0.66
C PRO A 132 -11.80 3.56 0.71
N ALA A 133 -11.27 2.45 1.25
CA ALA A 133 -10.51 2.45 2.49
C ALA A 133 -9.08 3.01 2.33
N ILE A 134 -8.62 3.24 1.09
CA ILE A 134 -7.26 3.67 0.77
C ILE A 134 -7.31 5.06 0.13
N THR A 135 -6.53 5.98 0.69
CA THR A 135 -6.42 7.39 0.24
C THR A 135 -5.13 7.69 -0.50
N TYR A 136 -4.14 6.81 -0.43
CA TYR A 136 -2.90 6.95 -1.20
C TYR A 136 -2.25 5.58 -1.38
N VAL A 137 -1.64 5.35 -2.55
CA VAL A 137 -0.81 4.18 -2.82
C VAL A 137 0.38 4.60 -3.67
N ALA A 138 1.56 4.09 -3.34
CA ALA A 138 2.77 4.37 -4.10
C ALA A 138 3.75 3.21 -4.13
N PRO A 139 4.62 3.15 -5.16
CA PRO A 139 5.63 2.12 -5.27
C PRO A 139 6.83 2.38 -4.33
N TYR A 140 7.58 1.29 -4.12
CA TYR A 140 8.97 1.34 -3.71
C TYR A 140 9.91 1.20 -4.91
N PHE A 141 11.15 1.65 -4.75
CA PHE A 141 12.25 1.47 -5.69
C PHE A 141 13.48 0.94 -4.97
N MET A 142 14.34 0.22 -5.69
CA MET A 142 15.65 -0.20 -5.18
C MET A 142 16.58 1.00 -5.08
N ASN A 143 17.34 1.10 -3.99
CA ASN A 143 18.38 2.12 -3.80
C ASN A 143 19.60 1.51 -3.14
N GLY A 144 20.53 1.00 -3.95
CA GLY A 144 21.63 0.17 -3.46
C GLY A 144 21.09 -1.06 -2.74
N ASP A 145 21.49 -1.24 -1.48
CA ASP A 145 21.02 -2.32 -0.61
C ASP A 145 19.73 -1.99 0.16
N GLY A 146 19.17 -0.79 -0.06
CA GLY A 146 17.96 -0.30 0.59
C GLY A 146 16.79 -0.08 -0.38
N LEU A 147 15.74 0.54 0.14
CA LEU A 147 14.53 0.89 -0.60
C LEU A 147 14.18 2.37 -0.44
N LEU A 148 13.63 2.95 -1.50
CA LEU A 148 13.03 4.29 -1.53
C LEU A 148 11.54 4.16 -1.83
N GLY A 149 10.70 4.50 -0.86
CA GLY A 149 9.26 4.59 -1.04
C GLY A 149 8.84 6.02 -1.31
N ILE A 150 7.92 6.24 -2.25
CA ILE A 150 7.39 7.58 -2.51
C ILE A 150 6.35 7.90 -1.43
N SER A 151 6.62 8.88 -0.56
CA SER A 151 5.62 9.33 0.41
C SER A 151 4.46 10.05 -0.29
N ASN A 152 3.42 10.44 0.42
CA ASN A 152 2.31 11.23 -0.13
C ASN A 152 2.63 12.73 -0.16
N GLU A 153 3.91 13.10 -0.08
CA GLU A 153 4.40 14.47 0.01
C GLU A 153 5.47 14.75 -1.06
N ALA A 154 5.49 15.98 -1.56
CA ALA A 154 6.59 16.53 -2.36
C ALA A 154 7.16 17.76 -1.66
N ILE A 155 8.47 17.94 -1.72
CA ILE A 155 9.17 19.13 -1.23
C ILE A 155 9.32 20.07 -2.42
N VAL A 156 8.78 21.29 -2.28
CA VAL A 156 8.74 22.28 -3.36
C VAL A 156 9.34 23.59 -2.87
N THR A 157 10.38 24.07 -3.55
CA THR A 157 10.95 25.40 -3.31
C THR A 157 10.48 26.34 -4.42
N VAL A 158 9.89 27.47 -4.04
CA VAL A 158 9.45 28.52 -4.98
C VAL A 158 10.47 29.66 -5.05
N GLN A 159 10.39 30.43 -6.13
CA GLN A 159 11.08 31.71 -6.25
C GLN A 159 10.36 32.76 -5.38
N GLU A 160 11.01 33.89 -5.08
CA GLU A 160 10.36 34.99 -4.37
C GLU A 160 9.09 35.46 -5.13
N GLY A 161 7.94 35.46 -4.44
CA GLY A 161 6.64 35.78 -5.03
C GLY A 161 6.00 34.63 -5.85
N GLY A 162 6.56 33.43 -5.79
CA GLY A 162 6.07 32.24 -6.49
C GLY A 162 4.97 31.47 -5.76
N GLU A 163 4.55 31.90 -4.58
CA GLU A 163 3.56 31.23 -3.73
C GLU A 163 2.19 31.10 -4.43
N ASP A 164 1.68 32.19 -4.99
CA ASP A 164 0.39 32.17 -5.72
C ASP A 164 0.41 31.21 -6.92
N ALA A 165 1.57 31.07 -7.57
CA ALA A 165 1.75 30.13 -8.67
C ALA A 165 1.74 28.69 -8.15
N LEU A 166 2.40 28.41 -7.02
CA LEU A 166 2.39 27.09 -6.40
C LEU A 166 0.97 26.68 -6.00
N ASP A 167 0.20 27.58 -5.39
CA ASP A 167 -1.20 27.31 -5.02
C ASP A 167 -2.05 26.98 -6.25
N ALA A 168 -1.86 27.71 -7.35
CA ALA A 168 -2.56 27.44 -8.61
C ALA A 168 -2.17 26.07 -9.20
N TYR A 169 -0.89 25.71 -9.19
CA TYR A 169 -0.44 24.41 -9.69
C TYR A 169 -0.87 23.25 -8.79
N ALA A 170 -0.87 23.43 -7.47
CA ALA A 170 -1.38 22.44 -6.54
C ALA A 170 -2.88 22.22 -6.77
N ALA A 171 -3.66 23.30 -6.92
CA ALA A 171 -5.08 23.20 -7.24
C ALA A 171 -5.33 22.52 -8.60
N GLU A 172 -4.54 22.83 -9.64
CA GLU A 172 -4.60 22.16 -10.95
C GLU A 172 -4.35 20.65 -10.82
N TYR A 173 -3.38 20.26 -9.98
CA TYR A 173 -3.03 18.86 -9.78
C TYR A 173 -3.98 18.11 -8.82
N GLY A 174 -4.83 18.83 -8.08
CA GLY A 174 -5.62 18.26 -6.98
C GLY A 174 -4.77 17.92 -5.77
N ALA A 175 -3.69 18.67 -5.54
CA ALA A 175 -2.80 18.58 -4.39
C ALA A 175 -3.06 19.72 -3.39
N GLU A 176 -2.54 19.58 -2.18
CA GLU A 176 -2.68 20.57 -1.11
C GLU A 176 -1.32 21.10 -0.68
N VAL A 177 -1.13 22.41 -0.77
CA VAL A 177 0.04 23.08 -0.19
C VAL A 177 -0.13 23.10 1.33
N LEU A 178 0.79 22.43 2.02
CA LEU A 178 0.85 22.42 3.48
C LEU A 178 1.67 23.61 3.99
N MET A 179 2.03 23.57 5.27
CA MET A 179 2.86 24.61 5.88
C MET A 179 4.25 24.71 5.24
N PRO A 180 4.86 25.93 5.22
CA PRO A 180 6.24 26.09 4.83
C PRO A 180 7.17 25.31 5.79
N LEU A 181 8.11 24.57 5.22
CA LEU A 181 9.20 23.92 5.95
C LEU A 181 10.25 24.94 6.39
N SER A 182 10.67 25.78 5.44
CA SER A 182 11.61 26.88 5.69
C SER A 182 11.63 27.85 4.52
N GLY A 183 11.50 29.15 4.80
CA GLY A 183 11.51 30.20 3.77
C GLY A 183 10.51 29.92 2.65
N GLN A 184 11.01 29.77 1.43
CA GLN A 184 10.23 29.48 0.21
C GLN A 184 10.05 27.98 -0.06
N THR A 185 10.35 27.11 0.89
CA THR A 185 10.18 25.66 0.74
C THR A 185 8.93 25.18 1.47
N TYR A 186 8.08 24.46 0.74
CA TYR A 186 6.78 23.97 1.16
C TYR A 186 6.71 22.45 1.02
N LEU A 187 5.90 21.83 1.87
CA LEU A 187 5.39 20.49 1.58
C LEU A 187 4.10 20.60 0.79
N VAL A 188 3.97 19.77 -0.24
CA VAL A 188 2.75 19.64 -1.01
C VAL A 188 2.27 18.20 -0.94
N ARG A 189 1.06 18.00 -0.41
CA ARG A 189 0.46 16.69 -0.21
C ARG A 189 -0.38 16.28 -1.41
N VAL A 190 -0.29 15.00 -1.77
CA VAL A 190 -1.19 14.35 -2.72
C VAL A 190 -2.04 13.28 -2.02
N ASP A 191 -3.19 13.00 -2.59
CA ASP A 191 -4.06 11.88 -2.21
C ASP A 191 -4.73 11.26 -3.44
N LYS A 192 -5.72 10.39 -3.24
CA LYS A 192 -6.44 9.69 -4.31
C LYS A 192 -7.23 10.61 -5.25
N HIS A 193 -7.45 11.86 -4.87
CA HIS A 193 -8.13 12.86 -5.68
C HIS A 193 -7.15 13.69 -6.52
N SER A 194 -5.85 13.57 -6.27
CA SER A 194 -4.80 14.14 -7.11
C SER A 194 -4.69 13.42 -8.45
N SER A 195 -4.15 14.11 -9.46
CA SER A 195 -3.95 13.55 -10.80
C SER A 195 -2.92 12.41 -10.86
N GLY A 196 -2.14 12.23 -9.78
CA GLY A 196 -1.08 11.24 -9.66
C GLY A 196 -0.44 11.26 -8.28
N ASN A 197 0.64 10.49 -8.10
CA ASN A 197 1.41 10.43 -6.86
C ASN A 197 2.42 11.60 -6.71
N ALA A 198 3.17 11.63 -5.61
CA ALA A 198 4.09 12.73 -5.31
C ALA A 198 5.28 12.82 -6.28
N LEU A 199 5.72 11.67 -6.83
CA LEU A 199 6.74 11.62 -7.86
C LEU A 199 6.25 12.28 -9.17
N GLU A 200 5.01 12.00 -9.56
CA GLU A 200 4.37 12.59 -10.73
C GLU A 200 4.11 14.10 -10.52
N LEU A 201 3.72 14.51 -9.31
CA LEU A 201 3.58 15.92 -8.94
C LEU A 201 4.91 16.67 -9.09
N ALA A 202 6.00 16.15 -8.53
CA ALA A 202 7.32 16.78 -8.63
C ALA A 202 7.76 16.92 -10.09
N ASN A 203 7.51 15.90 -10.91
CA ASN A 203 7.79 15.96 -12.35
C ASN A 203 6.88 16.95 -13.10
N PHE A 204 5.62 17.11 -12.70
CA PHE A 204 4.69 18.09 -13.25
C PHE A 204 5.10 19.53 -12.93
N LEU A 205 5.59 19.77 -11.71
CA LEU A 205 6.06 21.08 -11.25
C LEU A 205 7.41 21.47 -11.86
N LYS A 206 8.14 20.52 -12.42
CA LYS A 206 9.41 20.76 -13.08
C LYS A 206 9.27 21.83 -14.17
N SER A 207 10.12 22.85 -14.09
CA SER A 207 10.17 23.96 -15.05
C SER A 207 8.90 24.83 -15.13
N LYS A 208 7.98 24.71 -14.16
CA LYS A 208 6.87 25.67 -14.02
C LYS A 208 7.39 27.02 -13.52
N ALA A 209 6.80 28.11 -14.00
CA ALA A 209 7.21 29.46 -13.59
C ALA A 209 6.95 29.66 -12.09
N GLY A 210 7.86 30.33 -11.39
CA GLY A 210 7.76 30.52 -9.93
C GLY A 210 8.18 29.30 -9.10
N VAL A 211 8.37 28.12 -9.69
CA VAL A 211 8.95 26.95 -8.99
C VAL A 211 10.46 26.90 -9.25
N ALA A 212 11.26 26.94 -8.20
CA ALA A 212 12.71 26.83 -8.27
C ALA A 212 13.16 25.36 -8.26
N HIS A 213 12.53 24.53 -7.43
CA HIS A 213 12.86 23.12 -7.25
C HIS A 213 11.61 22.33 -6.81
N ALA A 214 11.49 21.07 -7.23
CA ALA A 214 10.46 20.16 -6.77
C ALA A 214 10.99 18.72 -6.79
N GLU A 215 10.80 18.00 -5.70
CA GLU A 215 11.18 16.59 -5.56
C GLU A 215 10.15 15.82 -4.72
N PRO A 216 9.96 14.52 -4.97
CA PRO A 216 9.19 13.69 -4.04
C PRO A 216 9.92 13.57 -2.70
N ASP A 217 9.15 13.57 -1.62
CA ASP A 217 9.67 13.14 -0.32
C ASP A 217 9.74 11.60 -0.28
N PHE A 218 10.85 11.08 0.23
CA PHE A 218 11.16 9.66 0.20
C PHE A 218 11.17 9.05 1.60
N ILE A 219 10.51 7.92 1.75
CA ILE A 219 10.72 7.00 2.86
C ILE A 219 11.92 6.12 2.55
N VAL A 220 12.99 6.23 3.33
CA VAL A 220 14.19 5.41 3.20
C VAL A 220 14.10 4.20 4.13
N SER A 221 14.25 3.00 3.58
CA SER A 221 14.45 1.77 4.36
C SER A 221 15.84 1.20 4.08
N ALA A 222 16.64 0.99 5.13
CA ALA A 222 17.95 0.36 5.01
C ALA A 222 17.89 -1.16 4.76
N GLU A 223 16.73 -1.79 5.00
CA GLU A 223 16.56 -3.23 4.86
C GLU A 223 15.59 -3.55 3.72
N VAL A 224 16.06 -4.37 2.78
CA VAL A 224 15.22 -5.04 1.78
C VAL A 224 14.64 -6.30 2.43
N PRO A 225 13.30 -6.47 2.50
CA PRO A 225 12.70 -7.66 3.06
C PRO A 225 13.18 -8.93 2.35
N VAL A 226 13.77 -9.86 3.11
CA VAL A 226 14.15 -11.19 2.63
C VAL A 226 12.92 -12.10 2.72
N ALA A 227 12.62 -12.81 1.64
CA ALA A 227 11.46 -13.70 1.61
C ALA A 227 11.59 -14.83 2.65
N GLY A 228 10.58 -14.97 3.52
CA GLY A 228 10.47 -16.08 4.47
C GLY A 228 11.02 -15.83 5.88
N GLU A 229 11.63 -14.68 6.14
CA GLU A 229 12.05 -14.35 7.51
C GLU A 229 10.85 -13.78 8.28
N LYS A 230 10.17 -14.65 9.05
CA LYS A 230 9.21 -14.19 10.06
C LYS A 230 10.00 -13.32 11.04
N ARG A 231 9.87 -12.00 10.93
CA ARG A 231 10.34 -11.06 11.95
C ARG A 231 9.61 -11.40 13.25
N GLY A 232 10.28 -12.19 14.10
CA GLY A 232 9.80 -12.50 15.43
C GLY A 232 9.59 -11.19 16.15
N GLY A 233 8.36 -10.96 16.62
CA GLY A 233 8.00 -9.74 17.33
C GLY A 233 9.04 -9.45 18.41
N GLY A 234 9.78 -8.35 18.20
CA GLY A 234 10.74 -7.84 19.16
C GLY A 234 10.00 -7.58 20.47
N ASN A 235 10.20 -8.49 21.42
CA ASN A 235 9.64 -8.38 22.74
C ASN A 235 10.33 -7.19 23.41
N ALA A 236 9.58 -6.11 23.60
CA ALA A 236 9.99 -5.04 24.49
C ALA A 236 10.19 -5.66 25.88
N SER A 237 11.42 -5.64 26.38
CA SER A 237 11.72 -5.97 27.78
C SER A 237 12.94 -5.18 28.22
N ARG A 238 12.62 -4.08 28.92
CA ARG A 238 13.32 -3.36 29.99
C ARG A 238 14.78 -2.96 29.79
#